data_AF-A0A7R7ZKX9-F1
#
_entry.id   AF-A0A7R7ZKX9-F1
#
_cell.length_a   1.000
_cell.length_b   1.000
_cell.length_c   1.000
_cell.angle_alpha   90.00
_cell.angle_beta   90.00
_cell.angle_gamma   90.00
#
_symmetry.space_group_name_H-M   'P 1'
#
loop_
_entity.id
_entity.type
_entity.pdbx_description
1 polymer ?
#
loop_
_entity_poly.entity_id
_entity_poly.type
_entity_poly.pdbx_seq_one_letter_code
_entity_poly.pdbx_strand_id
1 'polypeptide(L)'
;MASKCVHKGCGKEFSNADEDCVYHPGPPVFHEGQKGWKCCKPRVLTFEEFLTIPPCTTGKHSTVDDTPVEPAQPAPENAAAEIPAPQRVTAEPSRPAAAPAVAPTPPAPATPVPEEPEDDDPSLEIPANATCRRKACNAGYDPSIPREEEKCVHHPGQPIFHEGSKGWSCCKKRVLEFDEFLKIQGCQERTKHLFVGKGKPAGEEKVETVRSDFYQTPASVNVSLYLKKIDKEHAKVNFSGNSIDFDLPTTDNKRFKDTYSLFAPIDPEKSQFRVLGTKLELTLAKADGTSWPVLRSDDKWSGERIQIGNAGRV
;
A
#
# COMPACT_ATOMS: atom_id res chain seq x y z
N MET A 1 -52.05 -15.15 -0.49
CA MET A 1 -50.78 -14.45 -0.73
C MET A 1 -49.78 -15.06 0.24
N ALA A 2 -48.74 -15.73 -0.24
CA ALA A 2 -47.65 -16.12 0.65
C ALA A 2 -46.83 -14.86 1.00
N SER A 3 -46.48 -14.71 2.27
CA SER A 3 -45.67 -13.59 2.77
C SER A 3 -44.29 -14.14 3.14
N LYS A 4 -43.21 -13.44 2.79
CA LYS A 4 -41.87 -13.82 3.25
C LYS A 4 -41.64 -13.33 4.68
N CYS A 5 -41.09 -14.19 5.52
CA CYS A 5 -40.69 -13.83 6.88
C CYS A 5 -39.49 -12.89 6.84
N VAL A 6 -39.59 -11.74 7.53
CA VAL A 6 -38.53 -10.72 7.53
C VAL A 6 -37.48 -10.98 8.62
N HIS A 7 -37.76 -11.90 9.56
CA HIS A 7 -36.82 -12.27 10.61
C HIS A 7 -35.51 -12.86 10.07
N LYS A 8 -34.39 -12.37 10.60
CA LYS A 8 -33.03 -12.73 10.16
C LYS A 8 -32.75 -14.20 10.46
N GLY A 9 -32.36 -14.96 9.44
CA GLY A 9 -32.13 -16.41 9.54
C GLY A 9 -33.38 -17.29 9.34
N CYS A 10 -34.58 -16.72 9.18
CA CYS A 10 -35.77 -17.50 8.83
C CYS A 10 -35.94 -17.65 7.32
N GLY A 11 -36.15 -16.53 6.61
CA GLY A 11 -36.25 -16.49 5.14
C GLY A 11 -37.43 -17.25 4.49
N LYS A 12 -38.25 -17.98 5.26
CA LYS A 12 -39.35 -18.80 4.74
C LYS A 12 -40.51 -17.94 4.20
N GLU A 13 -41.13 -18.41 3.13
CA GLU A 13 -42.45 -17.95 2.69
C GLU A 13 -43.53 -18.70 3.48
N PHE A 14 -44.34 -17.96 4.23
CA PHE A 14 -45.40 -18.49 5.07
C PHE A 14 -46.77 -18.03 4.56
N SER A 15 -47.77 -18.91 4.67
CA SER A 15 -49.19 -18.53 4.43
C SER A 15 -49.97 -18.39 5.73
N ASN A 16 -49.40 -18.82 6.86
CA ASN A 16 -50.05 -18.80 8.17
C ASN A 16 -49.06 -18.26 9.22
N ALA A 17 -49.45 -17.22 9.97
CA ALA A 17 -48.53 -16.52 10.87
C ALA A 17 -48.13 -17.35 12.10
N ASP A 18 -48.92 -18.37 12.43
CA ASP A 18 -48.75 -19.26 13.58
C ASP A 18 -47.78 -20.44 13.34
N GLU A 19 -47.14 -20.53 12.17
CA GLU A 19 -46.10 -21.54 11.88
C GLU A 19 -44.78 -21.24 12.63
N ASP A 20 -44.01 -22.29 12.96
CA ASP A 20 -42.74 -22.20 13.70
C ASP A 20 -41.64 -21.47 12.90
N CYS A 21 -41.51 -20.18 13.20
CA CYS A 21 -40.45 -19.31 12.71
C CYS A 21 -39.20 -19.43 13.60
N VAL A 22 -38.13 -20.06 13.11
CA VAL A 22 -36.82 -20.03 13.77
C VAL A 22 -35.99 -18.87 13.21
N TYR A 23 -35.48 -18.00 14.07
CA TYR A 23 -34.71 -16.80 13.69
C TYR A 23 -33.67 -16.36 14.74
N HIS A 24 -32.87 -15.35 14.38
CA HIS A 24 -31.98 -14.61 15.28
C HIS A 24 -32.59 -13.23 15.62
N PRO A 25 -32.99 -12.96 16.88
CA PRO A 25 -33.57 -11.66 17.28
C PRO A 25 -32.54 -10.55 17.52
N GLY A 26 -31.24 -10.87 17.57
CA GLY A 26 -30.16 -9.91 17.77
C GLY A 26 -29.50 -9.47 16.45
N PRO A 27 -28.93 -8.26 16.37
CA PRO A 27 -28.11 -7.86 15.22
C PRO A 27 -26.83 -8.71 15.10
N PRO A 28 -26.20 -8.75 13.90
CA PRO A 28 -24.88 -9.33 13.73
C PRO A 28 -23.81 -8.47 14.42
N VAL A 29 -22.82 -9.11 15.03
CA VAL A 29 -21.74 -8.50 15.78
C VAL A 29 -20.40 -8.99 15.22
N PHE A 30 -19.53 -8.04 14.86
CA PHE A 30 -18.19 -8.30 14.35
C PHE A 30 -17.17 -7.61 15.27
N HIS A 31 -16.47 -8.38 16.10
CA HIS A 31 -15.49 -7.85 17.07
C HIS A 31 -14.29 -8.81 17.17
N GLU A 32 -13.08 -8.28 17.30
CA GLU A 32 -11.83 -9.07 17.45
C GLU A 32 -11.63 -10.16 16.37
N GLY A 33 -12.03 -9.88 15.13
CA GLY A 33 -11.96 -10.83 14.01
C GLY A 33 -13.01 -11.95 14.05
N GLN A 34 -13.86 -11.98 15.07
CA GLN A 34 -14.93 -12.96 15.23
C GLN A 34 -16.30 -12.39 14.83
N LYS A 35 -17.10 -13.22 14.16
CA LYS A 35 -18.40 -12.90 13.60
C LYS A 35 -19.47 -13.77 14.26
N GLY A 36 -20.59 -13.19 14.67
CA GLY A 36 -21.68 -13.92 15.31
C GLY A 36 -22.92 -13.05 15.47
N TRP A 37 -23.98 -13.58 16.07
CA TRP A 37 -25.21 -12.82 16.34
C TRP A 37 -25.27 -12.42 17.81
N LYS A 38 -25.74 -11.20 18.14
CA LYS A 38 -25.83 -10.72 19.54
C LYS A 38 -26.66 -11.63 20.45
N CYS A 39 -27.62 -12.35 19.87
CA CYS A 39 -28.53 -13.27 20.56
C CYS A 39 -27.93 -14.65 20.87
N CYS A 40 -26.80 -15.05 20.27
CA CYS A 40 -26.24 -16.40 20.46
C CYS A 40 -24.71 -16.40 20.62
N LYS A 41 -24.20 -17.38 21.37
CA LYS A 41 -22.75 -17.53 21.65
C LYS A 41 -21.86 -18.09 20.52
N PRO A 42 -22.31 -18.85 19.49
CA PRO A 42 -21.40 -19.28 18.44
C PRO A 42 -20.82 -18.06 17.69
N ARG A 43 -19.48 -18.03 17.63
CA ARG A 43 -18.67 -17.04 16.94
C ARG A 43 -17.72 -17.77 16.02
N VAL A 44 -17.58 -17.26 14.80
CA VAL A 44 -16.82 -17.88 13.72
C VAL A 44 -15.89 -16.88 13.08
N LEU A 45 -14.84 -17.36 12.42
CA LEU A 45 -13.79 -16.51 11.86
C LEU A 45 -14.10 -16.12 10.41
N THR A 46 -14.72 -17.02 9.63
CA THR A 46 -15.08 -16.76 8.23
C THR A 46 -16.49 -16.15 8.10
N PHE A 47 -16.81 -15.58 6.93
CA PHE A 47 -18.15 -15.04 6.65
C PHE A 47 -19.15 -16.13 6.25
N GLU A 48 -18.69 -17.19 5.59
CA GLU A 48 -19.54 -18.29 5.12
C GLU A 48 -20.07 -19.14 6.29
N GLU A 49 -19.21 -19.43 7.27
CA GLU A 49 -19.64 -20.03 8.53
C GLU A 49 -20.67 -19.15 9.27
N PHE A 50 -20.55 -17.81 9.18
CA PHE A 50 -21.44 -16.87 9.87
C PHE A 50 -22.86 -16.90 9.29
N LEU A 51 -22.98 -17.00 7.97
CA LEU A 51 -24.27 -17.21 7.29
C LEU A 51 -24.89 -18.58 7.61
N THR A 52 -24.07 -19.55 8.03
CA THR A 52 -24.48 -20.92 8.35
C THR A 52 -24.82 -21.11 9.85
N ILE A 53 -24.67 -20.07 10.69
CA ILE A 53 -25.02 -20.17 12.13
C ILE A 53 -26.53 -20.43 12.29
N PRO A 54 -26.94 -21.57 12.86
CA PRO A 54 -28.35 -21.93 12.96
C PRO A 54 -29.12 -20.91 13.82
N PRO A 55 -30.36 -20.56 13.45
CA PRO A 55 -31.18 -19.60 14.18
C PRO A 55 -31.45 -20.07 15.62
N CYS A 56 -31.37 -19.15 16.58
CA CYS A 56 -31.34 -19.48 18.01
C CYS A 56 -32.67 -19.29 18.77
N THR A 57 -33.72 -18.79 18.13
CA THR A 57 -35.01 -18.48 18.78
C THR A 57 -36.18 -18.94 17.91
N THR A 58 -37.16 -19.62 18.49
CA THR A 58 -38.44 -19.93 17.85
C THR A 58 -39.50 -18.88 18.20
N GLY A 59 -40.39 -18.60 17.27
CA GLY A 59 -41.52 -17.68 17.46
C GLY A 59 -42.49 -17.75 16.28
N LYS A 60 -43.36 -16.74 16.16
CA LYS A 60 -44.29 -16.60 15.04
C LYS A 60 -43.67 -15.84 13.87
N HIS A 61 -44.18 -16.06 12.66
CA HIS A 61 -43.72 -15.33 11.48
C HIS A 61 -44.25 -13.88 11.50
N SER A 62 -43.36 -12.89 11.44
CA SER A 62 -43.71 -11.47 11.31
C SER A 62 -43.39 -10.92 9.92
N THR A 63 -44.24 -9.99 9.48
CA THR A 63 -43.99 -9.09 8.34
C THR A 63 -43.35 -7.75 8.76
N VAL A 64 -43.20 -7.52 10.07
CA VAL A 64 -42.56 -6.33 10.65
C VAL A 64 -41.11 -6.66 11.01
N ASP A 65 -40.16 -5.85 10.55
CA ASP A 65 -38.74 -5.99 10.89
C ASP A 65 -38.47 -5.30 12.25
N ASP A 66 -38.81 -5.99 13.33
CA ASP A 66 -38.49 -5.58 14.70
C ASP A 66 -36.99 -5.76 15.03
N THR A 67 -36.10 -5.21 14.21
CA THR A 67 -34.68 -5.06 14.55
C THR A 67 -34.51 -3.83 15.46
N PRO A 68 -34.18 -3.98 16.76
CA PRO A 68 -33.95 -2.83 17.62
C PRO A 68 -32.65 -2.14 17.18
N VAL A 69 -32.76 -0.91 16.69
CA VAL A 69 -31.61 -0.08 16.35
C VAL A 69 -30.81 0.19 17.62
N GLU A 70 -29.55 -0.26 17.63
CA GLU A 70 -28.65 0.01 18.75
C GLU A 70 -28.31 1.52 18.77
N PRO A 71 -28.47 2.22 19.90
CA PRO A 71 -28.28 3.66 19.95
C PRO A 71 -26.83 4.03 19.64
N ALA A 72 -26.65 5.06 18.80
CA ALA A 72 -25.34 5.52 18.37
C ALA A 72 -24.46 5.93 19.56
N GLN A 73 -23.20 5.49 19.55
CA GLN A 73 -22.19 5.99 20.48
C GLN A 73 -21.98 7.50 20.24
N PRO A 74 -21.94 8.34 21.28
CA PRO A 74 -21.79 9.78 21.12
C PRO A 74 -20.38 10.15 20.66
N ALA A 75 -20.30 11.01 19.65
CA ALA A 75 -19.05 11.66 19.24
C ALA A 75 -18.64 12.76 20.25
N PRO A 76 -17.34 13.04 20.43
CA PRO A 76 -16.88 14.10 21.32
C PRO A 76 -17.03 15.47 20.65
N GLU A 77 -18.08 16.21 21.01
CA GLU A 77 -18.30 17.58 20.53
C GLU A 77 -17.76 18.62 21.54
N ASN A 78 -17.05 19.63 21.03
CA ASN A 78 -16.48 20.70 21.85
C ASN A 78 -17.52 21.83 22.01
N ALA A 79 -17.86 22.19 23.24
CA ALA A 79 -18.59 23.42 23.54
C ALA A 79 -18.06 24.05 24.85
N ALA A 80 -17.82 25.37 24.82
CA ALA A 80 -17.32 26.14 25.95
C ALA A 80 -18.47 26.66 26.84
N ALA A 81 -18.24 26.74 28.15
CA ALA A 81 -19.01 27.56 29.09
C ALA A 81 -18.13 27.91 30.32
N GLU A 82 -18.40 29.06 30.94
CA GLU A 82 -17.48 29.77 31.85
C GLU A 82 -17.84 29.65 33.35
N ILE A 83 -16.80 29.57 34.22
CA ILE A 83 -16.63 30.31 35.52
C ILE A 83 -17.63 29.99 36.67
N PRO A 84 -17.24 29.91 37.99
CA PRO A 84 -16.15 30.61 38.70
C PRO A 84 -15.20 29.80 39.61
N ALA A 85 -14.16 30.49 40.12
CA ALA A 85 -13.19 30.03 41.14
C ALA A 85 -13.64 30.36 42.59
N PRO A 86 -12.96 29.86 43.65
CA PRO A 86 -11.76 30.56 44.14
C PRO A 86 -10.58 29.70 44.69
N GLN A 87 -9.36 30.21 44.46
CA GLN A 87 -8.14 30.24 45.31
C GLN A 87 -7.66 28.96 46.06
N ARG A 88 -6.53 28.31 45.67
CA ARG A 88 -5.08 28.66 45.82
C ARG A 88 -4.44 28.35 47.20
N VAL A 89 -3.45 27.45 47.21
CA VAL A 89 -2.12 27.61 47.87
C VAL A 89 -1.04 26.72 47.20
N THR A 90 0.07 27.35 46.79
CA THR A 90 1.50 26.92 46.73
C THR A 90 1.89 25.42 46.73
N ALA A 91 2.92 24.93 46.00
CA ALA A 91 4.10 25.60 45.39
C ALA A 91 4.72 24.86 44.18
N GLU A 92 5.42 25.62 43.32
CA GLU A 92 6.44 25.20 42.32
C GLU A 92 7.86 25.26 42.96
N PRO A 93 9.01 24.88 42.32
CA PRO A 93 9.32 24.76 40.87
C PRO A 93 9.90 23.34 40.50
N SER A 94 10.49 23.01 39.33
CA SER A 94 11.16 23.78 38.26
C SER A 94 11.00 23.21 36.82
N ARG A 95 11.38 24.07 35.87
CA ARG A 95 11.59 23.95 34.41
C ARG A 95 12.87 23.16 34.01
N PRO A 96 13.09 22.73 32.72
CA PRO A 96 12.79 23.53 31.52
C PRO A 96 12.29 22.87 30.20
N ALA A 97 11.51 23.70 29.48
CA ALA A 97 11.52 23.94 28.03
C ALA A 97 11.45 22.74 27.04
N ALA A 98 10.22 22.38 26.66
CA ALA A 98 9.94 21.87 25.31
C ALA A 98 9.61 23.05 24.36
N ALA A 99 10.04 22.93 23.11
CA ALA A 99 9.94 23.96 22.06
C ALA A 99 8.48 24.26 21.61
N PRO A 100 8.21 25.43 21.00
CA PRO A 100 6.86 25.78 20.54
C PRO A 100 6.32 24.81 19.49
N ALA A 101 5.02 24.54 19.55
CA ALA A 101 4.31 23.77 18.55
C ALA A 101 4.38 24.46 17.18
N VAL A 102 4.85 23.73 16.17
CA VAL A 102 4.89 24.19 14.78
C VAL A 102 3.47 24.27 14.26
N ALA A 103 3.01 25.49 13.94
CA ALA A 103 1.75 25.70 13.25
C ALA A 103 1.76 25.00 11.86
N PRO A 104 0.62 24.49 11.37
CA PRO A 104 0.57 23.88 10.05
C PRO A 104 0.96 24.92 8.98
N THR A 105 2.09 24.69 8.31
CA THR A 105 2.53 25.54 7.20
C THR A 105 1.52 25.46 6.06
N PRO A 106 1.12 26.58 5.44
CA PRO A 106 0.35 26.54 4.21
C PRO A 106 1.13 25.78 3.13
N PRO A 107 0.46 25.07 2.20
CA PRO A 107 1.13 24.36 1.14
C PRO A 107 1.95 25.35 0.30
N ALA A 108 3.23 25.03 0.10
CA ALA A 108 4.12 25.82 -0.74
C ALA A 108 3.56 25.92 -2.17
N PRO A 109 3.73 27.06 -2.86
CA PRO A 109 3.32 27.18 -4.26
C PRO A 109 4.01 26.12 -5.11
N ALA A 110 3.24 25.48 -5.99
CA ALA A 110 3.74 24.44 -6.88
C ALA A 110 4.94 24.96 -7.68
N THR A 111 6.06 24.23 -7.62
CA THR A 111 7.13 24.39 -8.60
C THR A 111 6.56 24.12 -10.00
N PRO A 112 6.94 24.92 -11.02
CA PRO A 112 6.42 24.75 -12.37
C PRO A 112 6.82 23.36 -12.88
N VAL A 113 5.82 22.59 -13.29
CA VAL A 113 6.03 21.34 -14.03
C VAL A 113 6.77 21.70 -15.32
N PRO A 114 7.93 21.10 -15.63
CA PRO A 114 8.57 21.28 -16.92
C PRO A 114 7.62 20.81 -18.02
N GLU A 115 7.29 21.69 -18.96
CA GLU A 115 6.38 21.37 -20.07
C GLU A 115 6.96 20.21 -20.88
N GLU A 116 6.23 19.09 -20.93
CA GLU A 116 6.61 17.96 -21.78
C GLU A 116 6.39 18.34 -23.25
N PRO A 117 7.36 18.09 -24.15
CA PRO A 117 7.22 18.44 -25.57
C PRO A 117 6.04 17.70 -26.19
N GLU A 118 5.14 18.43 -26.85
CA GLU A 118 3.81 17.95 -27.26
C GLU A 118 3.75 17.16 -28.58
N ASP A 119 4.87 16.92 -29.26
CA ASP A 119 4.92 16.20 -30.55
C ASP A 119 6.04 15.13 -30.56
N ASP A 120 5.91 14.10 -31.42
CA ASP A 120 6.98 13.11 -31.62
C ASP A 120 8.05 13.70 -32.57
N ASP A 121 9.32 13.40 -32.31
CA ASP A 121 10.41 13.77 -33.21
C ASP A 121 10.22 13.10 -34.60
N PRO A 122 10.19 13.86 -35.70
CA PRO A 122 9.90 13.33 -37.04
C PRO A 122 11.04 12.47 -37.63
N SER A 123 12.16 12.32 -36.92
CA SER A 123 13.37 11.63 -37.41
C SER A 123 13.45 10.14 -37.06
N LEU A 124 12.46 9.59 -36.35
CA LEU A 124 12.47 8.18 -35.89
C LEU A 124 11.45 7.33 -36.65
N GLU A 125 11.95 6.28 -37.30
CA GLU A 125 11.16 5.31 -38.05
C GLU A 125 10.20 4.55 -37.11
N ILE A 126 8.89 4.78 -37.27
CA ILE A 126 7.87 4.10 -36.48
C ILE A 126 7.77 2.65 -36.97
N PRO A 127 8.02 1.63 -36.13
CA PRO A 127 7.90 0.25 -36.56
C PRO A 127 6.43 -0.07 -36.88
N ALA A 128 6.19 -0.87 -37.93
CA ALA A 128 4.86 -1.18 -38.45
C ALA A 128 3.93 -1.99 -37.50
N ASN A 129 4.34 -2.18 -36.24
CA ASN A 129 3.54 -2.77 -35.17
C ASN A 129 3.36 -1.83 -33.96
N ALA A 130 3.79 -0.57 -34.05
CA ALA A 130 3.67 0.39 -32.97
C ALA A 130 2.20 0.66 -32.65
N THR A 131 1.81 0.55 -31.38
CA THR A 131 0.48 0.93 -30.91
C THR A 131 0.53 2.26 -30.17
N CYS A 132 -0.54 3.05 -30.25
CA CYS A 132 -0.59 4.35 -29.62
C CYS A 132 -0.47 4.21 -28.10
N ARG A 133 0.60 4.79 -27.56
CA ARG A 133 1.01 4.68 -26.15
C ARG A 133 0.10 5.47 -25.19
N ARG A 134 -0.87 6.23 -25.71
CA ARG A 134 -1.85 6.96 -24.89
C ARG A 134 -2.97 6.05 -24.40
N LYS A 135 -3.34 6.27 -23.13
CA LYS A 135 -4.17 5.36 -22.35
C LYS A 135 -5.56 5.18 -22.99
N ALA A 136 -5.95 3.91 -23.15
CA ALA A 136 -7.17 3.44 -23.81
C ALA A 136 -7.34 3.78 -25.30
N CYS A 137 -6.30 4.28 -25.98
CA CYS A 137 -6.36 4.44 -27.44
C CYS A 137 -6.08 3.12 -28.17
N ASN A 138 -4.91 2.50 -27.92
CA ASN A 138 -4.48 1.22 -28.51
C ASN A 138 -4.50 1.13 -30.06
N ALA A 139 -4.70 2.23 -30.79
CA ALA A 139 -4.66 2.23 -32.25
C ALA A 139 -3.29 1.74 -32.75
N GLY A 140 -3.28 0.85 -33.74
CA GLY A 140 -2.04 0.44 -34.42
C GLY A 140 -1.63 1.48 -35.46
N TYR A 141 -0.34 1.71 -35.61
CA TYR A 141 0.23 2.52 -36.67
C TYR A 141 0.09 1.78 -38.01
N ASP A 142 -0.70 2.34 -38.93
CA ASP A 142 -0.76 1.87 -40.32
C ASP A 142 0.03 2.85 -41.23
N PRO A 143 1.03 2.38 -41.98
CA PRO A 143 1.85 3.25 -42.84
C PRO A 143 1.09 3.82 -44.05
N SER A 144 -0.14 3.38 -44.29
CA SER A 144 -1.00 3.84 -45.39
C SER A 144 -1.85 5.07 -45.04
N ILE A 145 -1.94 5.44 -43.76
CA ILE A 145 -2.83 6.50 -43.27
C ILE A 145 -1.99 7.74 -42.89
N PRO A 146 -2.32 8.94 -43.41
CA PRO A 146 -1.61 10.16 -43.03
C PRO A 146 -1.87 10.51 -41.56
N ARG A 147 -0.79 10.53 -40.78
CA ARG A 147 -0.75 10.74 -39.32
C ARG A 147 -1.44 12.02 -38.82
N GLU A 148 -1.65 13.00 -39.71
CA GLU A 148 -2.20 14.32 -39.40
C GLU A 148 -3.74 14.37 -39.39
N GLU A 149 -4.42 13.37 -39.96
CA GLU A 149 -5.88 13.28 -39.98
C GLU A 149 -6.42 12.27 -38.93
N GLU A 150 -5.53 11.49 -38.29
CA GLU A 150 -5.92 10.39 -37.42
C GLU A 150 -6.23 10.85 -35.97
N LYS A 151 -7.53 10.87 -35.65
CA LYS A 151 -8.03 11.23 -34.32
C LYS A 151 -7.75 10.15 -33.27
N CYS A 152 -6.91 10.48 -32.31
CA CYS A 152 -6.65 9.65 -31.14
C CYS A 152 -7.59 9.98 -29.99
N VAL A 153 -8.46 9.02 -29.65
CA VAL A 153 -9.33 9.09 -28.48
C VAL A 153 -8.63 8.41 -27.30
N HIS A 154 -8.28 9.18 -26.26
CA HIS A 154 -7.56 8.70 -25.08
C HIS A 154 -8.09 9.26 -23.75
N HIS A 155 -7.68 8.67 -22.63
CA HIS A 155 -7.86 9.29 -21.31
C HIS A 155 -6.63 10.12 -20.95
N PRO A 156 -6.75 11.43 -20.63
CA PRO A 156 -5.66 12.20 -20.04
C PRO A 156 -5.45 11.84 -18.55
N GLY A 157 -6.47 11.27 -17.90
CA GLY A 157 -6.45 10.96 -16.47
C GLY A 157 -5.56 9.77 -16.08
N GLN A 158 -5.49 9.54 -14.77
CA GLN A 158 -4.96 8.31 -14.19
C GLN A 158 -6.12 7.32 -13.94
N PRO A 159 -5.84 6.01 -13.96
CA PRO A 159 -6.83 5.02 -13.54
C PRO A 159 -7.11 5.19 -12.04
N ILE A 160 -8.38 5.17 -11.66
CA ILE A 160 -8.85 5.26 -10.27
C ILE A 160 -9.59 3.98 -9.88
N PHE A 161 -9.28 3.47 -8.69
CA PHE A 161 -9.89 2.26 -8.13
C PHE A 161 -10.34 2.59 -6.70
N HIS A 162 -11.64 2.84 -6.50
CA HIS A 162 -12.19 3.25 -5.21
C HIS A 162 -13.58 2.61 -5.01
N GLU A 163 -13.86 2.12 -3.79
CA GLU A 163 -15.13 1.46 -3.41
C GLU A 163 -15.55 0.31 -4.35
N GLY A 164 -14.58 -0.47 -4.84
CA GLY A 164 -14.83 -1.55 -5.80
C GLY A 164 -15.14 -1.08 -7.24
N SER A 165 -15.32 0.22 -7.45
CA SER A 165 -15.50 0.82 -8.77
C SER A 165 -14.15 1.22 -9.40
N LYS A 166 -14.04 0.99 -10.70
CA LYS A 166 -12.85 1.22 -11.54
C LYS A 166 -13.20 2.25 -12.61
N GLY A 167 -12.35 3.25 -12.83
CA GLY A 167 -12.62 4.29 -13.81
C GLY A 167 -11.41 5.17 -14.07
N TRP A 168 -11.63 6.31 -14.72
CA TRP A 168 -10.58 7.26 -15.07
C TRP A 168 -10.83 8.60 -14.38
N SER A 169 -9.80 9.21 -13.78
CA SER A 169 -9.96 10.50 -13.09
C SER A 169 -10.43 11.65 -14.01
N CYS A 170 -10.28 11.50 -15.33
CA CYS A 170 -10.74 12.48 -16.31
C CYS A 170 -12.23 12.38 -16.69
N CYS A 171 -12.94 11.29 -16.36
CA CYS A 171 -14.36 11.18 -16.69
C CYS A 171 -15.13 10.23 -15.78
N LYS A 172 -16.40 10.55 -15.52
CA LYS A 172 -17.23 9.91 -14.48
C LYS A 172 -17.66 8.47 -14.79
N LYS A 173 -17.22 7.89 -15.92
CA LYS A 173 -17.53 6.51 -16.31
C LYS A 173 -16.74 5.55 -15.42
N ARG A 174 -17.48 4.89 -14.54
CA ARG A 174 -16.98 3.90 -13.57
C ARG A 174 -17.72 2.59 -13.77
N VAL A 175 -17.00 1.49 -13.61
CA VAL A 175 -17.44 0.12 -13.85
C VAL A 175 -16.95 -0.77 -12.71
N LEU A 176 -17.65 -1.86 -12.40
CA LEU A 176 -17.28 -2.76 -11.30
C LEU A 176 -16.27 -3.83 -11.78
N GLU A 177 -16.44 -4.30 -13.02
CA GLU A 177 -15.64 -5.34 -13.67
C GLU A 177 -14.30 -4.79 -14.21
N PHE A 178 -13.22 -5.58 -14.13
CA PHE A 178 -11.91 -5.16 -14.66
C PHE A 178 -11.84 -5.16 -16.18
N ASP A 179 -12.41 -6.18 -16.82
CA ASP A 179 -12.44 -6.32 -18.27
C ASP A 179 -13.31 -5.25 -18.93
N GLU A 180 -14.31 -4.72 -18.21
CA GLU A 180 -15.08 -3.56 -18.67
C GLU A 180 -14.28 -2.26 -18.53
N PHE A 181 -13.41 -2.15 -17.50
CA PHE A 181 -12.54 -0.99 -17.31
C PHE A 181 -11.53 -0.84 -18.46
N LEU A 182 -10.95 -1.95 -18.93
CA LEU A 182 -10.06 -1.96 -20.09
C LEU A 182 -10.78 -1.57 -21.40
N LYS A 183 -12.10 -1.74 -21.47
CA LYS A 183 -12.95 -1.38 -22.62
C LYS A 183 -13.49 0.06 -22.56
N ILE A 184 -13.18 0.84 -21.52
CA ILE A 184 -13.59 2.25 -21.46
C ILE A 184 -12.81 3.06 -22.50
N GLN A 185 -13.45 3.37 -23.62
CA GLN A 185 -12.94 4.28 -24.64
C GLN A 185 -12.54 5.64 -24.03
N GLY A 186 -11.49 6.24 -24.60
CA GLY A 186 -10.96 7.54 -24.18
C GLY A 186 -12.02 8.65 -24.10
N CYS A 187 -11.82 9.59 -23.18
CA CYS A 187 -12.73 10.72 -22.96
C CYS A 187 -12.27 12.04 -23.62
N GLN A 188 -11.12 12.05 -24.30
CA GLN A 188 -10.60 13.23 -25.01
C GLN A 188 -10.03 12.82 -26.38
N GLU A 189 -10.30 13.62 -27.42
CA GLU A 189 -9.70 13.48 -28.75
C GLU A 189 -8.46 14.40 -28.91
N ARG A 190 -7.41 13.91 -29.59
CA ARG A 190 -6.23 14.68 -30.06
C ARG A 190 -5.92 14.28 -31.52
N THR A 191 -5.32 15.18 -32.30
CA THR A 191 -5.17 15.08 -33.77
C THR A 191 -3.97 14.27 -34.29
N LYS A 192 -3.06 13.79 -33.43
CA LYS A 192 -1.91 12.95 -33.82
C LYS A 192 -1.63 11.89 -32.77
N HIS A 193 -1.56 10.61 -33.13
CA HIS A 193 -1.20 9.52 -32.21
C HIS A 193 0.26 9.57 -31.74
N LEU A 194 0.49 9.25 -30.46
CA LEU A 194 1.81 9.15 -29.84
C LEU A 194 2.28 7.68 -29.93
N PHE A 195 3.15 7.37 -30.89
CA PHE A 195 3.63 6.00 -31.14
C PHE A 195 5.03 5.76 -30.57
N VAL A 196 5.95 6.74 -30.70
CA VAL A 196 7.34 6.60 -30.26
C VAL A 196 7.50 7.10 -28.82
N GLY A 197 6.86 8.24 -28.49
CA GLY A 197 6.52 8.68 -27.13
C GLY A 197 7.61 8.45 -26.09
N LYS A 198 8.73 9.19 -26.20
CA LYS A 198 9.99 8.99 -25.46
C LYS A 198 10.22 7.51 -25.16
N GLY A 199 10.64 6.77 -26.18
CA GLY A 199 11.15 5.41 -26.00
C GLY A 199 12.05 5.39 -24.77
N LYS A 200 11.75 4.50 -23.80
CA LYS A 200 12.58 4.35 -22.60
C LYS A 200 14.02 4.28 -23.11
N PRO A 201 14.93 5.17 -22.68
CA PRO A 201 16.32 4.99 -23.05
C PRO A 201 16.72 3.58 -22.60
N ALA A 202 17.61 2.93 -23.36
CA ALA A 202 18.24 1.68 -22.96
C ALA A 202 19.25 1.94 -21.81
N GLY A 203 18.75 2.57 -20.75
CA GLY A 203 19.44 2.94 -19.53
C GLY A 203 18.73 2.26 -18.37
N GLU A 204 19.53 1.60 -17.54
CA GLU A 204 19.09 0.70 -16.48
C GLU A 204 18.04 1.35 -15.57
N GLU A 205 16.92 0.65 -15.33
CA GLU A 205 15.87 1.13 -14.43
C GLU A 205 16.42 1.18 -13.01
N LYS A 206 16.69 2.39 -12.50
CA LYS A 206 17.26 2.56 -11.17
C LYS A 206 16.27 2.09 -10.10
N VAL A 207 16.66 1.10 -9.32
CA VAL A 207 15.92 0.69 -8.12
C VAL A 207 16.35 1.61 -7.00
N GLU A 208 15.43 2.42 -6.49
CA GLU A 208 15.72 3.40 -5.43
C GLU A 208 15.54 2.83 -4.01
N THR A 209 14.68 1.82 -3.86
CA THR A 209 14.38 1.20 -2.56
C THR A 209 14.44 -0.32 -2.68
N VAL A 210 15.34 -0.94 -1.92
CA VAL A 210 15.42 -2.40 -1.75
C VAL A 210 15.14 -2.75 -0.29
N ARG A 211 14.33 -3.77 -0.06
CA ARG A 211 14.10 -4.29 1.29
C ARG A 211 15.40 -4.89 1.83
N SER A 212 15.87 -4.34 2.93
CA SER A 212 16.95 -4.88 3.76
C SER A 212 16.39 -5.55 5.02
N ASP A 213 17.07 -6.58 5.49
CA ASP A 213 16.91 -7.18 6.82
C ASP A 213 18.30 -7.40 7.41
N PHE A 214 18.44 -7.42 8.73
CA PHE A 214 19.72 -7.73 9.35
C PHE A 214 19.56 -8.34 10.74
N TYR A 215 20.51 -9.21 11.07
CA TYR A 215 20.71 -9.74 12.42
C TYR A 215 22.18 -9.56 12.80
N GLN A 216 22.51 -9.71 14.07
CA GLN A 216 23.88 -9.54 14.53
C GLN A 216 24.31 -10.67 15.46
N THR A 217 25.61 -10.91 15.50
CA THR A 217 26.28 -11.69 16.54
C THR A 217 27.08 -10.72 17.42
N PRO A 218 27.74 -11.19 18.49
CA PRO A 218 28.71 -10.37 19.23
C PRO A 218 29.85 -9.83 18.35
N ALA A 219 30.28 -10.57 17.32
CA ALA A 219 31.45 -10.24 16.50
C ALA A 219 31.12 -9.61 15.13
N SER A 220 29.92 -9.83 14.59
CA SER A 220 29.56 -9.44 13.22
C SER A 220 28.10 -9.01 13.07
N VAL A 221 27.81 -8.23 12.02
CA VAL A 221 26.46 -7.89 11.57
C VAL A 221 26.22 -8.59 10.23
N ASN A 222 25.15 -9.35 10.11
CA ASN A 222 24.78 -10.04 8.88
C ASN A 222 23.56 -9.37 8.26
N VAL A 223 23.72 -8.84 7.05
CA VAL A 223 22.72 -8.09 6.31
C VAL A 223 22.23 -8.91 5.13
N SER A 224 20.91 -8.98 4.93
CA SER A 224 20.26 -9.57 3.75
C SER A 224 19.54 -8.48 2.95
N LEU A 225 20.01 -8.22 1.73
CA LEU A 225 19.36 -7.34 0.76
C LEU A 225 18.54 -8.16 -0.23
N TYR A 226 17.22 -7.98 -0.23
CA TYR A 226 16.29 -8.76 -1.05
C TYR A 226 16.17 -8.22 -2.48
N LEU A 227 17.24 -8.36 -3.24
CA LEU A 227 17.31 -8.06 -4.67
C LEU A 227 17.48 -9.37 -5.46
N LYS A 228 16.57 -9.63 -6.41
CA LYS A 228 16.57 -10.84 -7.24
C LYS A 228 17.41 -10.63 -8.50
N LYS A 229 17.93 -11.72 -9.07
CA LYS A 229 18.66 -11.74 -10.36
C LYS A 229 19.86 -10.76 -10.43
N ILE A 230 20.55 -10.55 -9.32
CA ILE A 230 21.80 -9.75 -9.32
C ILE A 230 22.83 -10.42 -10.22
N ASP A 231 23.42 -9.64 -11.12
CA ASP A 231 24.54 -10.07 -11.96
C ASP A 231 25.81 -10.17 -11.10
N LYS A 232 26.44 -11.35 -11.05
CA LYS A 232 27.58 -11.59 -10.15
C LYS A 232 28.91 -11.08 -10.68
N GLU A 233 29.01 -10.88 -12.00
CA GLU A 233 30.24 -10.46 -12.67
C GLU A 233 30.36 -8.93 -12.63
N HIS A 234 29.21 -8.24 -12.63
CA HIS A 234 29.12 -6.79 -12.63
C HIS A 234 28.71 -6.18 -11.26
N ALA A 235 28.28 -6.99 -10.29
CA ALA A 235 27.99 -6.52 -8.92
C ALA A 235 29.26 -6.08 -8.18
N LYS A 236 29.27 -4.81 -7.78
CA LYS A 236 30.34 -4.22 -6.97
C LYS A 236 29.78 -3.75 -5.62
N VAL A 237 30.42 -4.21 -4.55
CA VAL A 237 30.16 -3.77 -3.17
C VAL A 237 31.48 -3.25 -2.63
N ASN A 238 31.49 -2.02 -2.14
CA ASN A 238 32.68 -1.40 -1.56
C ASN A 238 32.47 -1.18 -0.06
N PHE A 239 33.32 -1.78 0.78
CA PHE A 239 33.29 -1.61 2.22
C PHE A 239 34.21 -0.45 2.62
N SER A 240 33.66 0.54 3.32
CA SER A 240 34.39 1.61 3.97
C SER A 240 34.21 1.50 5.48
N GLY A 241 35.10 2.12 6.26
CA GLY A 241 35.09 1.97 7.73
C GLY A 241 33.77 2.31 8.42
N ASN A 242 32.92 3.18 7.84
CA ASN A 242 31.59 3.49 8.36
C ASN A 242 30.51 3.64 7.26
N SER A 243 30.72 3.06 6.08
CA SER A 243 29.75 3.09 4.98
C SER A 243 29.92 1.91 4.02
N ILE A 244 28.87 1.60 3.26
CA ILE A 244 28.91 0.59 2.19
C ILE A 244 28.31 1.18 0.92
N ASP A 245 29.07 1.17 -0.17
CA ASP A 245 28.57 1.54 -1.49
C ASP A 245 28.12 0.30 -2.26
N PHE A 246 26.90 0.35 -2.77
CA PHE A 246 26.30 -0.71 -3.58
C PHE A 246 26.21 -0.26 -5.03
N ASP A 247 26.70 -1.09 -5.94
CA ASP A 247 26.47 -0.97 -7.38
C ASP A 247 26.10 -2.36 -7.92
N LEU A 248 24.80 -2.66 -7.89
CA LEU A 248 24.23 -3.98 -8.16
C LEU A 248 23.34 -3.94 -9.42
N PRO A 249 23.89 -4.18 -10.60
CA PRO A 249 23.11 -4.45 -11.80
C PRO A 249 22.38 -5.80 -11.67
N THR A 250 21.24 -5.90 -12.33
CA THR A 250 20.42 -7.12 -12.41
C THR A 250 20.13 -7.47 -13.85
N THR A 251 19.96 -8.77 -14.15
CA THR A 251 19.64 -9.24 -15.50
C THR A 251 18.21 -8.88 -15.96
N ASP A 252 17.45 -8.15 -15.14
CA ASP A 252 16.12 -7.62 -15.42
C ASP A 252 16.16 -6.18 -16.00
N ASN A 253 17.34 -5.71 -16.43
CA ASN A 253 17.64 -4.31 -16.83
C ASN A 253 17.40 -3.28 -15.71
N LYS A 254 17.59 -3.68 -14.45
CA LYS A 254 17.47 -2.79 -13.28
C LYS A 254 18.80 -2.68 -12.57
N ARG A 255 19.12 -1.50 -12.03
CA ARG A 255 20.36 -1.25 -11.28
C ARG A 255 20.04 -0.68 -9.91
N PHE A 256 20.48 -1.35 -8.85
CA PHE A 256 20.42 -0.79 -7.51
C PHE A 256 21.75 -0.10 -7.21
N LYS A 257 21.71 1.23 -7.03
CA LYS A 257 22.86 2.04 -6.64
C LYS A 257 22.48 2.94 -5.48
N ASP A 258 23.02 2.63 -4.30
CA ASP A 258 22.73 3.26 -3.02
C ASP A 258 23.99 3.20 -2.12
N THR A 259 24.10 4.11 -1.16
CA THR A 259 25.22 4.16 -0.20
C THR A 259 24.67 4.17 1.21
N TYR A 260 25.01 3.15 2.00
CA TYR A 260 24.49 2.98 3.36
C TYR A 260 25.49 3.59 4.34
N SER A 261 25.07 4.58 5.11
CA SER A 261 25.84 5.12 6.25
C SER A 261 25.63 4.21 7.46
N LEU A 262 26.67 3.52 7.92
CA LEU A 262 26.56 2.50 8.98
C LEU A 262 26.48 3.12 10.38
N PHE A 263 25.75 2.47 11.28
CA PHE A 263 25.59 2.94 12.67
C PHE A 263 26.91 3.03 13.46
N ALA A 264 27.84 2.11 13.23
CA ALA A 264 29.13 2.03 13.92
C ALA A 264 30.22 1.51 12.97
N PRO A 265 31.51 1.68 13.32
CA PRO A 265 32.59 1.29 12.42
C PRO A 265 32.72 -0.23 12.24
N ILE A 266 33.07 -0.62 11.02
CA ILE A 266 33.34 -1.99 10.60
C ILE A 266 34.80 -2.16 10.19
N ASP A 267 35.28 -3.39 10.28
CA ASP A 267 36.54 -3.82 9.70
C ASP A 267 36.30 -4.23 8.24
N PRO A 268 36.75 -3.45 7.24
CA PRO A 268 36.48 -3.74 5.83
C PRO A 268 37.27 -4.94 5.30
N GLU A 269 38.41 -5.30 5.92
CA GLU A 269 39.23 -6.44 5.50
C GLU A 269 38.63 -7.78 5.93
N LYS A 270 37.94 -7.80 7.08
CA LYS A 270 37.19 -8.95 7.57
C LYS A 270 35.72 -8.98 7.10
N SER A 271 35.28 -7.95 6.37
CA SER A 271 33.91 -7.87 5.84
C SER A 271 33.81 -8.49 4.44
N GLN A 272 32.74 -9.24 4.21
CA GLN A 272 32.55 -10.01 2.97
C GLN A 272 31.10 -9.96 2.48
N PHE A 273 30.90 -10.16 1.18
CA PHE A 273 29.56 -10.28 0.58
C PHE A 273 29.42 -11.57 -0.23
N ARG A 274 28.17 -12.00 -0.41
CA ARG A 274 27.80 -13.20 -1.18
C ARG A 274 26.53 -12.94 -1.97
N VAL A 275 26.62 -13.00 -3.30
CA VAL A 275 25.45 -12.87 -4.18
C VAL A 275 24.74 -14.23 -4.33
N LEU A 276 23.49 -14.32 -3.90
CA LEU A 276 22.57 -15.43 -4.16
C LEU A 276 21.52 -15.01 -5.21
N GLY A 277 20.74 -15.96 -5.73
CA GLY A 277 19.76 -15.67 -6.79
C GLY A 277 18.56 -14.79 -6.36
N THR A 278 18.24 -14.79 -5.06
CA THR A 278 17.08 -14.10 -4.48
C THR A 278 17.42 -13.00 -3.48
N LYS A 279 18.69 -12.91 -3.05
CA LYS A 279 19.21 -11.90 -2.13
C LYS A 279 20.73 -11.77 -2.23
N LEU A 280 21.25 -10.62 -1.82
CA LEU A 280 22.66 -10.42 -1.49
C LEU A 280 22.82 -10.52 0.04
N GLU A 281 23.75 -11.36 0.50
CA GLU A 281 24.14 -11.43 1.91
C GLU A 281 25.45 -10.68 2.12
N LEU A 282 25.56 -9.94 3.22
CA LEU A 282 26.81 -9.30 3.68
C LEU A 282 27.08 -9.72 5.11
N THR A 283 28.34 -10.02 5.41
CA THR A 283 28.83 -10.26 6.77
C THR A 283 29.84 -9.15 7.06
N LEU A 284 29.45 -8.23 7.94
CA LEU A 284 30.24 -7.08 8.36
C LEU A 284 30.92 -7.43 9.69
N ALA A 285 32.24 -7.33 9.75
CA ALA A 285 32.98 -7.52 11.00
C ALA A 285 32.93 -6.22 11.82
N LYS A 286 32.53 -6.30 13.10
CA LYS A 286 32.45 -5.13 13.99
C LYS A 286 33.85 -4.73 14.45
N ALA A 287 34.20 -3.43 14.37
CA ALA A 287 35.47 -2.94 14.91
C ALA A 287 35.42 -2.80 16.45
N ASP A 288 34.40 -2.09 16.96
CA ASP A 288 34.24 -1.76 18.40
C ASP A 288 33.42 -2.79 19.20
N GLY A 289 32.95 -3.87 18.58
CA GLY A 289 32.10 -4.87 19.24
C GLY A 289 30.70 -4.39 19.67
N THR A 290 30.34 -3.15 19.35
CA THR A 290 29.06 -2.51 19.72
C THR A 290 27.85 -3.31 19.24
N SER A 291 26.75 -3.30 19.98
CA SER A 291 25.45 -3.75 19.49
C SER A 291 24.80 -2.69 18.62
N TRP A 292 24.30 -3.08 17.45
CA TRP A 292 23.71 -2.17 16.48
C TRP A 292 22.19 -2.16 16.67
N PRO A 293 21.57 -1.03 17.03
CA PRO A 293 20.12 -0.91 17.20
C PRO A 293 19.39 -0.63 15.89
N VAL A 294 20.12 -0.19 14.86
CA VAL A 294 19.70 0.03 13.47
C VAL A 294 20.87 -0.31 12.55
N LEU A 295 20.60 -0.63 11.28
CA LEU A 295 21.66 -0.89 10.30
C LEU A 295 22.29 0.41 9.80
N ARG A 296 21.45 1.40 9.49
CA ARG A 296 21.87 2.71 8.99
C ARG A 296 21.73 3.78 10.07
N SER A 297 22.61 4.77 10.07
CA SER A 297 22.56 5.90 11.03
C SER A 297 21.35 6.83 10.82
N ASP A 298 20.79 6.86 9.61
CA ASP A 298 19.59 7.61 9.23
C ASP A 298 18.27 6.87 9.56
N ASP A 299 18.32 5.58 9.90
CA ASP A 299 17.13 4.77 10.12
C ASP A 299 16.49 5.07 11.48
N LYS A 300 15.15 5.08 11.53
CA LYS A 300 14.42 5.40 12.77
C LYS A 300 14.54 4.24 13.74
N TRP A 301 15.00 4.52 14.96
CA TRP A 301 15.03 3.56 16.06
C TRP A 301 13.64 2.95 16.30
N SER A 302 13.40 1.73 15.78
CA SER A 302 12.08 1.09 15.81
C SER A 302 11.70 0.56 17.19
N GLY A 303 12.67 0.44 18.10
CA GLY A 303 12.49 -0.17 19.42
C GLY A 303 12.39 -1.70 19.37
N GLU A 304 12.47 -2.31 18.19
CA GLU A 304 12.42 -3.75 18.01
C GLU A 304 13.72 -4.42 18.48
N ARG A 305 13.62 -5.50 19.24
CA ARG A 305 14.79 -6.23 19.74
C ARG A 305 15.40 -7.07 18.62
N ILE A 306 16.40 -6.50 17.94
CA ILE A 306 17.19 -7.22 16.93
C ILE A 306 17.75 -8.51 17.51
N GLN A 307 17.54 -9.61 16.78
CA GLN A 307 17.98 -10.92 17.21
C GLN A 307 19.51 -10.98 17.28
N ILE A 308 20.04 -11.22 18.48
CA ILE A 308 21.45 -11.53 18.68
C ILE A 308 21.62 -13.04 18.47
N GLY A 309 22.11 -13.40 17.28
CA GLY A 309 22.46 -14.76 16.94
C GLY A 309 23.64 -15.25 17.78
N ASN A 310 23.39 -16.22 18.64
CA ASN A 310 24.46 -16.90 19.37
C ASN A 310 25.17 -17.83 18.38
N ALA A 311 26.38 -17.46 17.93
CA ALA A 311 27.21 -18.35 17.14
C ALA A 311 27.55 -19.60 17.97
N GLY A 312 27.05 -20.76 17.56
CA GLY A 312 27.28 -22.00 18.28
C GLY A 312 28.77 -22.29 18.40
N ARG A 313 29.24 -22.60 19.62
CA ARG A 313 30.58 -23.13 19.83
C ARG A 313 30.74 -24.43 19.02
N VAL A 314 31.72 -24.42 18.13
CA VAL A 314 32.34 -25.62 17.56
C VAL A 314 33.59 -25.93 18.39
#